data_AF-A0A812RJU0-F1
#
_entry.id   AF-A0A812RJU0-F1
#
_cell.length_a   1.000
_cell.length_b   1.000
_cell.length_c   1.000
_cell.angle_alpha   90.00
_cell.angle_beta   90.00
_cell.angle_gamma   90.00
#
_symmetry.space_group_name_H-M   'P 1'
#
loop_
_entity.id
_entity.type
_entity.pdbx_description
1 polymer ?
#
loop_
_entity_poly.entity_id
_entity_poly.type
_entity_poly.pdbx_seq_one_letter_code
_entity_poly.pdbx_strand_id
1 'polypeptide(L)'
;SPRHCASRYVPTQGAAVASCRPRLKLPYPECKDEGFVDVYTTSPDSVVAFAQFTSQEKVQKFVRAQKRHEGMRQHKLWAAENKSASERKRGKILSKIKKFSIELDNIEPRNVWVNYRSYKVSVRHGGQLVHAAFVAEDGVVEWSAPNCPMSQQVRDAIADFTEDLE
;
A
#
# COMPACT_ATOMS: atom_id res chain seq x y z
N SER A 1 -8.78 22.01 -35.24
CA SER A 1 -8.11 22.23 -33.93
C SER A 1 -9.05 21.97 -32.78
N PRO A 2 -8.87 20.90 -31.98
CA PRO A 2 -9.53 20.80 -30.69
C PRO A 2 -8.62 21.32 -29.58
N ARG A 3 -9.23 22.12 -28.71
CA ARG A 3 -8.63 22.85 -27.60
C ARG A 3 -8.32 21.89 -26.45
N HIS A 4 -7.22 22.17 -25.77
CA HIS A 4 -6.82 21.55 -24.51
C HIS A 4 -7.93 21.69 -23.45
N CYS A 5 -8.29 20.59 -22.80
CA CYS A 5 -8.90 20.63 -21.47
C CYS A 5 -7.88 20.09 -20.47
N ALA A 6 -7.18 21.02 -19.81
CA ALA A 6 -6.42 20.74 -18.61
C ALA A 6 -7.41 20.40 -17.49
N SER A 7 -7.53 19.13 -17.13
CA SER A 7 -8.24 18.73 -15.91
C SER A 7 -7.27 18.82 -14.73
N ARG A 8 -7.57 19.73 -13.81
CA ARG A 8 -6.86 19.92 -12.55
C ARG A 8 -6.89 18.60 -11.76
N TYR A 9 -5.73 18.07 -11.43
CA TYR A 9 -5.56 16.95 -10.52
C TYR A 9 -5.96 17.39 -9.11
N VAL A 10 -7.17 17.05 -8.68
CA VAL A 10 -7.60 17.16 -7.28
C VAL A 10 -7.29 15.81 -6.62
N PRO A 11 -6.60 15.76 -5.48
CA PRO A 11 -6.41 14.51 -4.75
C PRO A 11 -7.78 14.04 -4.22
N THR A 12 -8.41 13.12 -4.94
CA THR A 12 -9.71 12.55 -4.56
C THR A 12 -9.53 11.49 -3.48
N GLN A 13 -10.25 11.67 -2.38
CA GLN A 13 -10.38 10.70 -1.31
C GLN A 13 -11.07 9.44 -1.84
N GLY A 14 -10.43 8.26 -1.70
CA GLY A 14 -11.05 6.96 -1.91
C GLY A 14 -11.06 6.42 -3.36
N ALA A 15 -9.88 6.20 -3.95
CA ALA A 15 -9.74 5.47 -5.21
C ALA A 15 -9.22 4.04 -5.01
N ALA A 16 -9.63 3.09 -5.86
CA ALA A 16 -9.07 1.74 -5.95
C ALA A 16 -8.36 1.53 -7.30
N VAL A 17 -7.26 0.80 -7.30
CA VAL A 17 -6.38 0.52 -8.44
C VAL A 17 -6.62 -0.91 -8.90
N ALA A 18 -7.08 -1.11 -10.13
CA ALA A 18 -7.23 -2.42 -10.76
C ALA A 18 -6.07 -2.68 -11.73
N SER A 19 -5.28 -3.75 -11.52
CA SER A 19 -4.20 -4.12 -12.44
C SER A 19 -4.61 -5.25 -13.40
N CYS A 20 -4.43 -5.03 -14.71
CA CYS A 20 -4.67 -5.97 -15.80
C CYS A 20 -3.33 -6.49 -16.35
N ARG A 21 -3.20 -7.81 -16.58
CA ARG A 21 -2.14 -8.33 -17.48
C ARG A 21 -2.49 -8.00 -18.94
N PRO A 22 -1.51 -7.80 -19.84
CA PRO A 22 -1.73 -7.10 -21.10
C PRO A 22 -2.60 -7.90 -22.08
N ARG A 23 -3.43 -7.15 -22.82
CA ARG A 23 -4.50 -7.53 -23.76
C ARG A 23 -5.81 -7.95 -23.12
N LEU A 24 -6.65 -6.95 -22.85
CA LEU A 24 -8.10 -7.02 -23.09
C LEU A 24 -8.64 -5.60 -23.12
N LYS A 25 -9.31 -5.23 -24.22
CA LYS A 25 -10.30 -4.14 -24.18
C LYS A 25 -11.40 -4.63 -23.23
N LEU A 26 -11.38 -4.16 -21.99
CA LEU A 26 -12.36 -4.60 -20.99
C LEU A 26 -13.72 -3.95 -21.31
N PRO A 27 -14.77 -4.73 -21.59
CA PRO A 27 -16.11 -4.26 -21.30
C PRO A 27 -16.20 -4.23 -19.78
N TYR A 28 -16.12 -3.07 -19.14
CA TYR A 28 -16.35 -3.01 -17.70
C TYR A 28 -17.81 -3.46 -17.46
N PRO A 29 -18.04 -4.57 -16.75
CA PRO A 29 -19.39 -4.87 -16.30
C PRO A 29 -19.81 -3.69 -15.42
N GLU A 30 -20.99 -3.13 -15.67
CA GLU A 30 -21.60 -2.12 -14.81
C GLU A 30 -21.45 -2.57 -13.36
N CYS A 31 -20.51 -1.96 -12.65
CA CYS A 31 -20.22 -2.35 -11.29
C CYS A 31 -21.36 -1.78 -10.45
N LYS A 32 -22.42 -2.59 -10.26
CA LYS A 32 -23.63 -2.23 -9.48
C LYS A 32 -23.35 -2.20 -7.97
N ASP A 33 -22.12 -1.89 -7.58
CA ASP A 33 -21.76 -1.69 -6.19
C ASP A 33 -22.17 -0.28 -5.77
N GLU A 34 -23.06 -0.19 -4.79
CA GLU A 34 -23.51 1.09 -4.22
C GLU A 34 -22.31 1.99 -3.86
N GLY A 35 -22.23 3.15 -4.51
CA GLY A 35 -21.17 4.12 -4.26
C GLY A 35 -19.98 4.04 -5.23
N PHE A 36 -20.03 3.18 -6.26
CA PHE A 36 -19.19 3.31 -7.44
C PHE A 36 -19.54 4.61 -8.19
N VAL A 37 -18.51 5.37 -8.61
CA VAL A 37 -18.69 6.63 -9.34
C VAL A 37 -18.25 6.49 -10.78
N ASP A 38 -16.97 6.18 -11.01
CA ASP A 38 -16.39 6.11 -12.35
C ASP A 38 -15.10 5.28 -12.37
N VAL A 39 -14.63 4.89 -13.56
CA VAL A 39 -13.33 4.27 -13.81
C VAL A 39 -12.58 5.00 -14.91
N TYR A 40 -11.33 5.37 -14.64
CA TYR A 40 -10.46 6.01 -15.62
C TYR A 40 -9.07 5.38 -15.67
N THR A 41 -8.39 5.55 -16.79
CA THR A 41 -7.00 5.13 -17.01
C THR A 41 -6.13 6.35 -17.28
N THR A 42 -4.88 6.35 -16.82
CA THR A 42 -3.92 7.43 -17.11
C THR A 42 -3.41 7.40 -18.55
N SER A 43 -3.46 6.25 -19.21
CA SER A 43 -3.11 6.08 -20.63
C SER A 43 -3.96 4.98 -21.28
N PRO A 44 -4.15 5.01 -22.62
CA PRO A 44 -4.96 4.02 -23.34
C PRO A 44 -4.44 2.58 -23.21
N ASP A 45 -3.13 2.41 -23.06
CA ASP A 45 -2.45 1.13 -22.91
C ASP A 45 -2.10 0.80 -21.45
N SER A 46 -2.71 1.53 -20.50
CA SER A 46 -2.40 1.33 -19.08
C SER A 46 -2.82 -0.06 -18.63
N VAL A 47 -1.89 -0.77 -17.99
CA VAL A 47 -2.14 -2.01 -17.23
C VAL A 47 -2.84 -1.72 -15.90
N VAL A 48 -3.14 -0.46 -15.61
CA VAL A 48 -3.76 0.00 -14.37
C VAL A 48 -4.94 0.92 -14.67
N ALA A 49 -6.08 0.64 -14.04
CA ALA A 49 -7.24 1.52 -14.01
C ALA A 49 -7.53 2.00 -12.58
N PHE A 50 -8.10 3.19 -12.46
CA PHE A 50 -8.50 3.81 -11.21
C PHE A 50 -10.02 3.82 -11.13
N ALA A 51 -10.58 3.22 -10.10
CA ALA A 51 -11.99 3.26 -9.77
C ALA A 51 -12.23 4.27 -8.66
N GLN A 52 -13.14 5.20 -8.86
CA GLN A 52 -13.55 6.20 -7.88
C GLN A 52 -14.82 5.74 -7.17
N PHE A 53 -14.85 5.94 -5.85
CA PHE A 53 -16.01 5.65 -5.01
C PHE A 53 -16.45 6.89 -4.22
N THR A 54 -17.69 6.89 -3.75
CA THR A 54 -18.26 8.00 -2.96
C THR A 54 -17.70 8.10 -1.55
N SER A 55 -17.17 7.01 -1.00
CA SER A 55 -16.54 7.00 0.33
C SER A 55 -15.49 5.90 0.49
N GLN A 56 -14.56 6.10 1.43
CA GLN A 56 -13.54 5.11 1.75
C GLN A 56 -14.12 3.77 2.24
N GLU A 57 -15.25 3.80 2.95
CA GLU A 57 -15.92 2.57 3.41
C GLU A 57 -16.38 1.71 2.22
N LYS A 58 -16.88 2.34 1.16
CA LYS A 58 -17.30 1.64 -0.07
C LYS A 58 -16.09 1.07 -0.81
N VAL A 59 -14.97 1.80 -0.88
CA VAL A 59 -13.68 1.27 -1.40
C VAL A 59 -13.28 0.00 -0.63
N GLN A 60 -13.29 0.05 0.69
CA GLN A 60 -12.90 -1.10 1.51
C GLN A 60 -13.86 -2.28 1.34
N LYS A 61 -15.17 -2.02 1.25
CA LYS A 61 -16.18 -3.04 0.98
C LYS A 61 -15.93 -3.71 -0.37
N PHE A 62 -15.65 -2.92 -1.42
CA PHE A 62 -15.32 -3.41 -2.75
C PHE A 62 -14.04 -4.26 -2.74
N VAL A 63 -12.94 -3.73 -2.19
CA VAL A 63 -11.64 -4.43 -2.11
C VAL A 63 -11.76 -5.73 -1.31
N ARG A 64 -12.58 -5.79 -0.25
CA ARG A 64 -12.83 -7.04 0.51
C ARG A 64 -13.71 -8.02 -0.29
N ALA A 65 -14.66 -7.52 -1.07
CA ALA A 65 -15.58 -8.34 -1.84
C ALA A 65 -15.02 -8.81 -3.20
N GLN A 66 -13.94 -8.19 -3.71
CA GLN A 66 -13.42 -8.41 -5.06
C GLN A 66 -13.17 -9.88 -5.43
N LYS A 67 -12.77 -10.74 -4.47
CA LYS A 67 -12.50 -12.17 -4.71
C LYS A 67 -13.77 -12.95 -5.07
N ARG A 68 -14.94 -12.44 -4.66
CA ARG A 68 -16.26 -12.99 -4.97
C ARG A 68 -16.85 -12.38 -6.25
N HIS A 69 -16.27 -11.31 -6.78
CA HIS A 69 -16.77 -10.65 -7.99
C HIS A 69 -16.36 -11.47 -9.22
N GLU A 70 -17.35 -12.01 -9.92
CA GLU A 70 -17.13 -12.97 -11.01
C GLU A 70 -16.24 -12.38 -12.12
N GLY A 71 -16.52 -11.15 -12.57
CA GLY A 71 -15.71 -10.48 -13.60
C GLY A 71 -14.26 -10.26 -13.16
N MET A 72 -14.01 -9.92 -11.90
CA MET A 72 -12.63 -9.73 -11.39
C MET A 72 -11.89 -11.06 -11.38
N ARG A 73 -12.57 -12.15 -10.96
CA ARG A 73 -11.99 -13.49 -10.92
C ARG A 73 -11.71 -14.05 -12.32
N GLN A 74 -12.67 -13.94 -13.24
CA GLN A 74 -12.52 -14.43 -14.62
C GLN A 74 -11.38 -13.72 -15.35
N HIS A 75 -11.24 -12.41 -15.16
CA HIS A 75 -10.20 -11.60 -15.79
C HIS A 75 -8.91 -11.48 -14.97
N LYS A 76 -8.81 -12.20 -13.84
CA LYS A 76 -7.64 -12.19 -12.92
C LYS A 76 -7.22 -10.77 -12.50
N LEU A 77 -8.20 -9.91 -12.29
CA LEU A 77 -8.00 -8.53 -11.85
C LEU A 77 -7.90 -8.47 -10.33
N TRP A 78 -7.07 -7.56 -9.85
CA TRP A 78 -6.98 -7.22 -8.43
C TRP A 78 -7.12 -5.73 -8.21
N ALA A 79 -7.98 -5.37 -7.26
CA ALA A 79 -8.21 -4.04 -6.76
C ALA A 79 -7.45 -3.83 -5.44
N ALA A 80 -6.77 -2.71 -5.32
CA ALA A 80 -6.18 -2.25 -4.05
C ALA A 80 -6.50 -0.77 -3.83
N GLU A 81 -6.55 -0.31 -2.58
CA GLU A 81 -6.72 1.11 -2.29
C GLU A 81 -5.53 1.92 -2.83
N ASN A 82 -5.82 3.05 -3.49
CA ASN A 82 -4.81 4.00 -3.95
C ASN A 82 -4.31 4.82 -2.76
N LYS A 83 -3.23 4.34 -2.14
CA LYS A 83 -2.58 5.02 -1.03
C LYS A 83 -1.86 6.29 -1.50
N SER A 84 -1.83 7.30 -0.64
CA SER A 84 -1.06 8.53 -0.90
C SER A 84 0.44 8.22 -1.11
N ALA A 85 1.19 9.19 -1.66
CA ALA A 85 2.64 9.04 -1.78
C ALA A 85 3.31 8.79 -0.41
N SER A 86 2.91 9.52 0.64
CA SER A 86 3.44 9.36 2.00
C SER A 86 3.08 7.99 2.58
N GLU A 87 1.85 7.51 2.41
CA GLU A 87 1.42 6.17 2.85
C GLU A 87 2.17 5.05 2.12
N ARG A 88 2.45 5.22 0.82
CA ARG A 88 3.29 4.28 0.05
C ARG A 88 4.74 4.32 0.53
N LYS A 89 5.32 5.51 0.78
CA LYS A 89 6.67 5.69 1.36
C LYS A 89 6.77 4.91 2.68
N ARG A 90 5.88 5.19 3.63
CA ARG A 90 5.83 4.49 4.93
C ARG A 90 5.66 2.98 4.79
N GLY A 91 4.79 2.53 3.88
CA GLY A 91 4.59 1.10 3.62
C GLY A 91 5.84 0.38 3.10
N LYS A 92 6.63 1.05 2.24
CA LYS A 92 7.93 0.53 1.77
C LYS A 92 8.92 0.42 2.93
N ILE A 93 9.05 1.48 3.73
CA ILE A 93 9.96 1.53 4.89
C ILE A 93 9.63 0.40 5.88
N LEU A 94 8.37 0.24 6.29
CA LEU A 94 7.97 -0.86 7.18
C LEU A 94 8.31 -2.24 6.62
N SER A 95 8.11 -2.43 5.31
CA SER A 95 8.40 -3.70 4.66
C SER A 95 9.91 -3.97 4.65
N LYS A 96 10.74 -2.93 4.54
CA LYS A 96 12.19 -3.04 4.67
C LYS A 96 12.66 -3.28 6.10
N ILE A 97 12.06 -2.62 7.10
CA ILE A 97 12.36 -2.89 8.51
C ILE A 97 12.13 -4.38 8.81
N LYS A 98 10.99 -4.93 8.36
CA LYS A 98 10.72 -6.37 8.49
C LYS A 98 11.74 -7.23 7.76
N LYS A 99 12.10 -6.86 6.52
CA LYS A 99 13.07 -7.62 5.72
C LYS A 99 14.45 -7.66 6.40
N PHE A 100 14.98 -6.51 6.80
CA PHE A 100 16.32 -6.41 7.40
C PHE A 100 16.39 -7.01 8.80
N SER A 101 15.32 -6.92 9.60
CA SER A 101 15.27 -7.66 10.88
C SER A 101 15.34 -9.19 10.69
N ILE A 102 14.81 -9.71 9.58
CA ILE A 102 14.93 -11.15 9.26
C ILE A 102 16.34 -11.45 8.73
N GLU A 103 16.85 -10.64 7.81
CA GLU A 103 18.10 -10.94 7.09
C GLU A 103 19.37 -10.63 7.90
N LEU A 104 19.39 -9.52 8.65
CA LEU A 104 20.58 -9.04 9.36
C LEU A 104 20.60 -9.50 10.82
N ASP A 105 19.44 -9.44 11.49
CA ASP A 105 19.31 -9.88 12.89
C ASP A 105 18.91 -11.34 13.05
N ASN A 106 18.68 -12.05 11.94
CA ASN A 106 18.24 -13.45 11.91
C ASN A 106 16.98 -13.70 12.76
N ILE A 107 16.10 -12.70 12.86
CA ILE A 107 14.84 -12.83 13.60
C ILE A 107 13.89 -13.67 12.75
N GLU A 108 13.30 -14.70 13.36
CA GLU A 108 12.34 -15.54 12.64
C GLU A 108 11.16 -14.70 12.10
N PRO A 109 10.71 -14.90 10.85
CA PRO A 109 9.64 -14.09 10.25
C PRO A 109 8.34 -14.07 11.04
N ARG A 110 8.05 -15.15 11.77
CA ARG A 110 6.88 -15.28 12.66
C ARG A 110 6.97 -14.37 13.89
N ASN A 111 8.16 -13.91 14.25
CA ASN A 111 8.42 -13.05 15.39
C ASN A 111 8.42 -11.55 15.03
N VAL A 112 8.17 -11.19 13.78
CA VAL A 112 8.12 -9.79 13.32
C VAL A 112 6.72 -9.42 12.82
N TRP A 113 6.07 -8.51 13.55
CA TRP A 113 4.75 -7.98 13.23
C TRP A 113 4.84 -6.58 12.68
N VAL A 114 4.20 -6.36 11.54
CA VAL A 114 4.06 -5.05 10.92
C VAL A 114 2.60 -4.67 10.90
N ASN A 115 2.28 -3.53 11.49
CA ASN A 115 0.97 -2.92 11.41
C ASN A 115 1.00 -1.78 10.39
N TYR A 116 0.52 -2.06 9.18
CA TYR A 116 0.44 -1.07 8.09
C TYR A 116 -0.64 -0.01 8.29
N ARG A 117 -1.53 -0.16 9.27
CA ARG A 117 -2.56 0.84 9.61
C ARG A 117 -2.02 1.89 10.59
N SER A 118 -1.27 1.44 11.60
CA SER A 118 -0.67 2.32 12.60
C SER A 118 0.79 2.67 12.30
N TYR A 119 1.34 2.17 11.20
CA TYR A 119 2.75 2.29 10.80
C TYR A 119 3.76 1.87 11.87
N LYS A 120 3.51 0.75 12.55
CA LYS A 120 4.35 0.22 13.64
C LYS A 120 4.95 -1.13 13.30
N VAL A 121 6.18 -1.37 13.77
CA VAL A 121 6.82 -2.68 13.80
C VAL A 121 7.00 -3.10 15.25
N SER A 122 6.64 -4.34 15.54
CA SER A 122 6.85 -4.97 16.83
C SER A 122 7.52 -6.32 16.63
N VAL A 123 8.42 -6.66 17.54
CA VAL A 123 9.19 -7.90 17.49
C VAL A 123 8.98 -8.67 18.77
N ARG A 124 8.84 -9.99 18.67
CA ARG A 124 8.80 -10.85 19.84
C ARG A 124 10.22 -11.13 20.32
N HIS A 125 10.53 -10.68 21.52
CA HIS A 125 11.82 -10.85 22.17
C HIS A 125 11.58 -11.35 23.60
N GLY A 126 12.25 -12.43 24.01
CA GLY A 126 12.03 -13.02 25.35
C GLY A 126 10.58 -13.45 25.62
N GLY A 127 9.84 -13.87 24.58
CA GLY A 127 8.43 -14.28 24.71
C GLY A 127 7.41 -13.13 24.71
N GLN A 128 7.85 -11.88 24.91
CA GLN A 128 7.01 -10.68 24.91
C GLN A 128 7.07 -9.96 23.56
N LEU A 129 5.96 -9.31 23.18
CA LEU A 129 5.90 -8.48 21.98
C LEU A 129 6.34 -7.06 22.34
N VAL A 130 7.52 -6.66 21.85
CA VAL A 130 8.12 -5.35 22.12
C VAL A 130 7.96 -4.47 20.89
N HIS A 131 7.60 -3.21 21.10
CA HIS A 131 7.58 -2.24 20.02
C HIS A 131 9.01 -1.93 19.57
N ALA A 132 9.30 -2.04 18.28
CA ALA A 132 10.65 -1.86 17.75
C ALA A 132 10.81 -0.50 17.08
N ALA A 133 9.86 -0.12 16.21
CA ALA A 133 9.92 1.12 15.44
C ALA A 133 8.54 1.61 15.02
N PHE A 134 8.41 2.93 14.85
CA PHE A 134 7.28 3.61 14.25
C PHE A 134 7.77 4.44 13.05
N VAL A 135 6.97 4.53 11.99
CA VAL A 135 7.29 5.36 10.81
C VAL A 135 6.32 6.54 10.77
N ALA A 136 6.85 7.73 11.01
CA ALA A 136 6.14 8.99 10.98
C ALA A 136 5.68 9.35 9.57
N GLU A 137 4.79 10.35 9.45
CA GLU A 137 4.13 10.71 8.18
C GLU A 137 5.10 11.26 7.12
N ASP A 138 6.16 11.93 7.55
CA ASP A 138 7.29 12.39 6.74
C ASP A 138 8.21 11.25 6.25
N GLY A 139 8.06 10.07 6.84
CA GLY A 139 8.90 8.90 6.56
C GLY A 139 10.06 8.71 7.53
N VAL A 140 10.17 9.54 8.57
CA VAL A 140 11.19 9.37 9.62
C VAL A 140 10.89 8.11 10.43
N VAL A 141 11.93 7.34 10.74
CA VAL A 141 11.82 6.12 11.54
C VAL A 141 12.19 6.41 12.99
N GLU A 142 11.22 6.26 13.88
CA GLU A 142 11.38 6.40 15.32
C GLU A 142 11.61 5.03 15.95
N TRP A 143 12.80 4.80 16.47
CA TRP A 143 13.17 3.55 17.14
C TRP A 143 12.77 3.58 18.62
N SER A 144 12.27 2.47 19.15
CA SER A 144 11.89 2.37 20.57
C SER A 144 13.13 2.17 21.45
N ALA A 145 13.84 3.24 21.82
CA ALA A 145 14.92 3.17 22.80
C ALA A 145 14.38 3.16 24.25
N PRO A 146 15.05 2.50 25.23
CA PRO A 146 16.28 1.71 25.16
C PRO A 146 16.08 0.21 24.83
N ASN A 147 14.84 -0.29 24.73
CA ASN A 147 14.52 -1.71 24.60
C ASN A 147 14.34 -2.20 23.14
N CYS A 148 14.91 -1.49 22.18
CA CYS A 148 14.74 -1.84 20.78
C CYS A 148 15.40 -3.20 20.52
N PRO A 149 14.64 -4.22 20.09
CA PRO A 149 15.17 -5.57 19.87
C PRO A 149 15.96 -5.71 18.57
N MET A 150 16.10 -4.63 17.80
CA MET A 150 16.84 -4.62 16.53
C MET A 150 18.23 -4.03 16.71
N SER A 151 19.22 -4.66 16.06
CA SER A 151 20.62 -4.26 16.12
C SER A 151 20.85 -2.91 15.44
N GLN A 152 22.02 -2.32 15.70
CA GLN A 152 22.46 -1.12 15.01
C GLN A 152 22.58 -1.33 13.50
N GLN A 153 23.00 -2.52 13.05
CA GLN A 153 23.13 -2.84 11.63
C GLN A 153 21.82 -2.72 10.87
N VAL A 154 20.69 -3.12 11.47
CA VAL A 154 19.36 -2.93 10.87
C VAL A 154 19.00 -1.46 10.78
N ARG A 155 19.35 -0.66 11.79
CA ARG A 155 19.05 0.78 11.81
C ARG A 155 19.82 1.52 10.73
N ASP A 156 21.10 1.21 10.59
CA ASP A 156 21.98 1.79 9.57
C ASP A 156 21.47 1.43 8.17
N ALA A 157 21.16 0.16 7.92
CA ALA A 157 20.61 -0.29 6.64
C ALA A 157 19.26 0.38 6.30
N ILE A 158 18.45 0.71 7.30
CA ILE A 158 17.20 1.46 7.10
C ILE A 158 17.48 2.92 6.81
N ALA A 159 18.42 3.55 7.51
CA ALA A 159 18.83 4.92 7.27
C ALA A 159 19.28 5.11 5.81
N ASP A 160 20.20 4.25 5.35
CA ASP A 160 20.68 4.23 3.96
C ASP A 160 19.51 4.06 2.96
N PHE A 161 18.61 3.11 3.24
CA PHE A 161 17.45 2.87 2.39
C PHE A 161 16.48 4.06 2.35
N THR A 162 16.29 4.78 3.46
CA THR A 162 15.42 5.96 3.48
C THR A 162 16.01 7.14 2.72
N GLU A 163 17.33 7.30 2.76
CA GLU A 163 18.05 8.33 1.99
C GLU A 163 17.92 8.08 0.48
N ASP A 164 18.07 6.82 0.04
CA ASP A 164 17.87 6.41 -1.35
C ASP A 164 16.42 6.57 -1.87
N LEU A 165 15.46 6.77 -0.96
CA LEU A 165 14.03 6.83 -1.30
C LEU A 165 13.51 8.25 -1.55
N GLU A 166 14.33 9.26 -1.26
CA GLU A 166 14.06 10.68 -1.50
C GLU A 166 14.47 11.10 -2.91
#